data_AF-A0A1Y1JRH4-F1
#
_entry.id   AF-A0A1Y1JRH4-F1
#
_cell.length_a   1.000
_cell.length_b   1.000
_cell.length_c   1.000
_cell.angle_alpha   90.00
_cell.angle_beta   90.00
_cell.angle_gamma   90.00
#
_symmetry.space_group_name_H-M   'P 1'
#
loop_
_entity.id
_entity.type
_entity.pdbx_description
1 polymer ?
#
loop_
_entity_poly.entity_id
_entity_poly.type
_entity_poly.pdbx_seq_one_letter_code
_entity_poly.pdbx_strand_id
1 'polypeptide(L)'
;VQTMLAEFKSEYRCFKYFEECDSFIRPEVFSVGEHPVLNNKSTTQHPVLALKKIEIQKIPLRRVLQKFLELPNVYNILQQYLQEEDSKPSSVLSNVFQGSLWQSMKTKFGNRTVFPLYMFFDDFESCNPLGSKAGIHKIGAVYVSLACIPPEYSSILENVFLAQLFYSKDRTTVGNGKIFSKLLEEFKYL
;
A
#
# COMPACT_ATOMS: atom_id res chain seq x y z
N VAL A 1 -39.76 -12.46 -8.33
CA VAL A 1 -38.66 -12.58 -7.35
C VAL A 1 -37.60 -11.56 -7.71
N GLN A 2 -37.56 -10.42 -7.01
CA GLN A 2 -36.50 -9.43 -7.17
C GLN A 2 -35.27 -10.02 -6.47
N THR A 3 -34.28 -10.46 -7.24
CA THR A 3 -33.07 -11.08 -6.68
C THR A 3 -32.33 -10.06 -5.84
N MET A 4 -31.99 -10.40 -4.59
CA MET A 4 -31.16 -9.59 -3.67
C MET A 4 -29.85 -9.10 -4.31
N LEU A 5 -29.37 -9.78 -5.36
CA LEU A 5 -28.16 -9.44 -6.10
C LEU A 5 -28.39 -8.49 -7.30
N ALA A 6 -29.61 -8.03 -7.54
CA ALA A 6 -29.93 -7.19 -8.70
C ALA A 6 -29.24 -5.81 -8.66
N GLU A 7 -28.90 -5.34 -7.47
CA GLU A 7 -28.13 -4.10 -7.26
C GLU A 7 -26.65 -4.29 -7.59
N PHE A 8 -26.13 -5.51 -7.55
CA PHE A 8 -24.72 -5.86 -7.76
C PHE A 8 -24.39 -6.39 -9.17
N LYS A 9 -25.21 -6.06 -10.17
CA LYS A 9 -25.10 -6.59 -11.55
C LYS A 9 -23.85 -6.15 -12.34
N SER A 10 -23.06 -5.22 -11.80
CA SER A 10 -21.85 -4.72 -12.45
C SER A 10 -20.85 -4.30 -11.39
N GLU A 11 -19.56 -4.44 -11.70
CA GLU A 11 -18.46 -3.99 -10.84
C GLU A 11 -18.62 -2.53 -10.39
N TYR A 12 -19.05 -1.64 -11.30
CA TYR A 12 -19.37 -0.25 -10.96
C TYR A 12 -20.38 -0.14 -9.81
N ARG A 13 -21.49 -0.89 -9.89
CA ARG A 13 -22.53 -0.87 -8.84
C ARG A 13 -22.04 -1.51 -7.54
N CYS A 14 -21.21 -2.56 -7.63
CA CYS A 14 -20.60 -3.17 -6.45
C CYS A 14 -19.70 -2.18 -5.71
N PHE A 15 -18.77 -1.52 -6.41
CA PHE A 15 -17.91 -0.51 -5.78
C PHE A 15 -18.72 0.65 -5.25
N LYS A 16 -19.71 1.15 -6.01
CA LYS A 16 -20.59 2.22 -5.56
C LYS A 16 -21.27 1.88 -4.23
N TYR A 17 -21.80 0.66 -4.09
CA TYR A 17 -22.40 0.21 -2.83
C TYR A 17 -21.38 0.21 -1.68
N PHE A 18 -20.20 -0.36 -1.87
CA PHE A 18 -19.20 -0.41 -0.79
C PHE A 18 -18.65 0.97 -0.41
N GLU A 19 -18.61 1.91 -1.36
CA GLU A 19 -18.30 3.32 -1.08
C GLU A 19 -19.39 4.00 -0.26
N GLU A 20 -20.66 3.78 -0.63
CA GLU A 20 -21.81 4.33 0.10
C GLU A 20 -21.89 3.78 1.53
N CYS A 21 -21.48 2.53 1.74
CA CYS A 21 -21.39 1.92 3.07
C CYS A 21 -20.05 2.18 3.79
N ASP A 22 -19.17 3.03 3.25
CA ASP A 22 -17.86 3.39 3.82
C ASP A 22 -16.97 2.18 4.17
N SER A 23 -17.10 1.12 3.37
CA SER A 23 -16.37 -0.17 3.50
C SER A 23 -15.35 -0.38 2.39
N PHE A 24 -15.32 0.51 1.39
CA PHE A 24 -14.31 0.52 0.35
C PHE A 24 -13.58 1.87 0.31
N ILE A 25 -12.26 1.82 0.45
CA ILE A 25 -11.38 2.98 0.30
C ILE A 25 -10.86 2.98 -1.13
N ARG A 26 -11.33 3.93 -1.95
CA ARG A 26 -10.90 4.04 -3.35
C ARG A 26 -9.43 4.46 -3.46
N PRO A 27 -8.63 3.80 -4.32
CA PRO A 27 -7.28 4.25 -4.66
C PRO A 27 -7.26 5.59 -5.39
N GLU A 28 -6.20 6.36 -5.16
CA GLU A 28 -5.91 7.64 -5.79
C GLU A 28 -4.90 7.45 -6.92
N VAL A 29 -5.21 7.96 -8.11
CA VAL A 29 -4.33 7.87 -9.29
C VAL A 29 -3.42 9.10 -9.36
N PHE A 30 -2.11 8.89 -9.52
CA PHE A 30 -1.17 9.98 -9.73
C PHE A 30 -0.30 9.74 -10.96
N SER A 31 -0.16 10.76 -11.79
CA SER A 31 0.82 10.75 -12.88
C SER A 31 2.20 11.14 -12.33
N VAL A 32 3.20 10.29 -12.59
CA VAL A 32 4.58 10.45 -12.07
C VAL A 32 5.61 10.63 -13.19
N GLY A 33 5.15 10.75 -14.42
CA GLY A 33 5.98 10.98 -15.59
C GLY A 33 5.27 10.57 -16.87
N GLU A 34 6.03 10.61 -17.95
CA GLU A 34 5.58 10.20 -19.27
C GLU A 34 6.72 9.45 -19.95
N HIS A 35 6.36 8.52 -20.84
CA HIS A 35 7.35 7.86 -21.69
C HIS A 35 6.88 7.83 -23.15
N PRO A 36 7.82 7.88 -24.11
CA PRO A 36 7.48 7.76 -25.51
C PRO A 36 6.95 6.36 -25.82
N VAL A 37 5.90 6.30 -26.65
CA VAL A 37 5.33 5.10 -27.24
C VAL A 37 5.14 5.28 -28.73
N LEU A 38 5.39 4.23 -29.50
CA LEU A 38 5.06 4.19 -30.92
C LEU A 38 3.57 3.86 -31.05
N ASN A 39 2.82 4.77 -31.68
CA ASN A 39 1.41 4.60 -31.93
C ASN A 39 1.20 4.01 -33.33
N ASN A 40 0.98 2.69 -33.39
CA ASN A 40 0.70 1.97 -34.63
C ASN A 40 -0.81 1.95 -34.93
N LYS A 41 -1.50 3.09 -34.85
CA LYS A 41 -2.89 3.17 -35.34
C LYS A 41 -2.87 2.92 -36.85
N SER A 42 -3.72 1.99 -37.33
CA SER A 42 -3.71 1.50 -38.72
C SER A 42 -4.04 2.55 -39.79
N THR A 43 -4.35 3.78 -39.38
CA THR A 43 -4.79 4.88 -40.26
C THR A 43 -3.63 5.70 -40.83
N THR A 44 -2.43 5.64 -40.25
CA THR A 44 -1.25 6.37 -40.73
C THR A 44 -0.19 5.41 -41.28
N GLN A 45 0.30 5.64 -42.50
CA GLN A 45 1.37 4.83 -43.14
C GLN A 45 2.71 4.86 -42.38
N HIS A 46 2.86 5.78 -41.42
CA HIS A 46 4.07 5.91 -40.60
C HIS A 46 3.73 5.85 -39.10
N PRO A 47 4.57 5.20 -38.28
CA PRO A 47 4.40 5.17 -36.84
C PRO A 47 4.61 6.58 -36.27
N VAL A 48 3.64 7.05 -35.47
CA VAL A 48 3.71 8.35 -34.81
C VAL A 48 4.16 8.17 -33.37
N LEU A 49 5.14 8.97 -32.94
CA LEU A 49 5.55 9.03 -31.54
C LEU A 49 4.48 9.74 -30.70
N ALA A 50 3.98 9.07 -29.67
CA ALA A 50 3.08 9.66 -28.69
C ALA A 50 3.68 9.56 -27.29
N LEU A 51 3.32 10.48 -26.39
CA LEU A 51 3.69 10.38 -24.98
C LEU A 51 2.58 9.67 -24.22
N LYS A 52 2.94 8.61 -23.49
CA LYS A 52 2.03 7.90 -22.59
C LYS A 52 2.35 8.26 -21.15
N LYS A 53 1.31 8.63 -20.39
CA LYS A 53 1.44 8.89 -18.95
C LYS A 53 1.83 7.61 -18.21
N ILE A 54 2.74 7.77 -17.27
CA ILE A 54 3.07 6.80 -16.25
C ILE A 54 2.23 7.15 -15.03
N GLU A 55 1.41 6.21 -14.60
CA GLU A 55 0.47 6.37 -13.50
C GLU A 55 0.72 5.33 -12.42
N ILE A 56 0.60 5.78 -11.17
CA ILE A 56 0.62 4.93 -9.99
C ILE A 56 -0.76 4.96 -9.33
N GLN A 57 -1.05 3.94 -8.54
CA GLN A 57 -2.23 3.85 -7.68
C GLN A 57 -1.75 3.91 -6.24
N LYS A 58 -2.19 4.90 -5.46
CA LYS A 58 -1.89 5.01 -4.03
C LYS A 58 -3.16 4.78 -3.23
N ILE A 59 -3.09 3.94 -2.21
CA ILE A 59 -4.19 3.76 -1.27
C ILE A 59 -3.96 4.76 -0.13
N PRO A 60 -4.95 5.59 0.25
CA PRO A 60 -4.77 6.57 1.32
C PRO A 60 -4.67 5.88 2.68
N LEU A 61 -3.45 5.58 3.10
CA LEU A 61 -3.09 4.93 4.36
C LEU A 61 -3.70 5.63 5.57
N ARG A 62 -3.88 6.94 5.54
CA ARG A 62 -4.57 7.65 6.64
C ARG A 62 -5.95 7.08 6.91
N ARG A 63 -6.74 6.84 5.84
CA ARG A 63 -8.09 6.27 5.96
C ARG A 63 -8.02 4.79 6.35
N VAL A 64 -7.05 4.05 5.80
CA VAL A 64 -6.85 2.62 6.12
C VAL A 64 -6.53 2.45 7.60
N LEU A 65 -5.52 3.16 8.10
CA LEU A 65 -5.08 3.10 9.49
C LEU A 65 -6.17 3.62 10.43
N GLN A 66 -6.86 4.70 10.06
CA GLN A 66 -8.00 5.18 10.84
C GLN A 66 -9.06 4.08 11.00
N LYS A 67 -9.52 3.49 9.89
CA LYS A 67 -10.55 2.43 9.91
C LYS A 67 -10.08 1.20 10.68
N PHE A 68 -8.81 0.82 10.51
CA PHE A 68 -8.22 -0.31 11.22
C PHE A 68 -8.17 -0.07 12.73
N LEU A 69 -7.74 1.12 13.18
CA LEU A 69 -7.68 1.46 14.60
C LEU A 69 -9.06 1.65 15.23
N GLU A 70 -10.07 2.02 14.43
CA GLU A 70 -11.48 2.10 14.84
C GLU A 70 -12.15 0.72 14.98
N LEU A 71 -11.52 -0.36 14.52
CA LEU A 71 -12.06 -1.70 14.72
C LEU A 71 -12.13 -2.05 16.22
N PRO A 72 -13.13 -2.84 16.65
CA PRO A 72 -13.30 -3.20 18.04
C PRO A 72 -12.01 -3.75 18.66
N ASN A 73 -11.57 -3.11 19.74
CA ASN A 73 -10.42 -3.49 20.56
C ASN A 73 -9.04 -3.44 19.88
N VAL A 74 -8.92 -3.14 18.59
CA VAL A 74 -7.63 -3.13 17.89
C VAL A 74 -6.67 -2.12 18.52
N TYR A 75 -7.09 -0.88 18.71
CA TYR A 75 -6.26 0.16 19.34
C TYR A 75 -5.70 -0.26 20.71
N ASN A 76 -6.55 -0.84 21.56
CA ASN A 76 -6.17 -1.27 22.91
C ASN A 76 -5.15 -2.40 22.87
N ILE A 77 -5.34 -3.38 21.97
CA ILE A 77 -4.40 -4.49 21.78
C ILE A 77 -3.02 -3.97 21.38
N LEU A 78 -2.95 -3.03 20.41
CA LEU A 78 -1.68 -2.46 19.97
C LEU A 78 -0.97 -1.66 21.09
N GLN A 79 -1.74 -0.90 21.87
CA GLN A 79 -1.19 -0.15 23.00
C GLN A 79 -0.67 -1.07 24.10
N GLN A 80 -1.44 -2.11 24.45
CA GLN A 80 -1.04 -3.07 25.46
C GLN A 80 0.25 -3.76 25.05
N TYR A 81 0.35 -4.23 23.80
CA TYR A 81 1.57 -4.88 23.31
C TYR A 81 2.78 -3.95 23.33
N LEU A 82 2.62 -2.66 22.96
CA LEU A 82 3.70 -1.68 23.08
C LEU A 82 4.17 -1.51 24.53
N GLN A 83 3.24 -1.44 25.49
CA GLN A 83 3.57 -1.31 26.91
C GLN A 83 4.29 -2.55 27.43
N GLU A 84 3.83 -3.73 27.03
CA GLU A 84 4.48 -5.00 27.36
C GLU A 84 5.92 -5.04 26.83
N GLU A 85 6.15 -4.66 25.58
CA GLU A 85 7.49 -4.60 24.97
C GLU A 85 8.40 -3.54 25.63
N ASP A 86 7.86 -2.38 26.00
CA ASP A 86 8.58 -1.33 26.73
C ASP A 86 8.95 -1.76 28.17
N SER A 87 8.15 -2.62 28.79
CA SER A 87 8.39 -3.11 30.15
C SER A 87 9.45 -4.21 30.25
N LYS A 88 9.85 -4.79 29.10
CA LYS A 88 10.84 -5.86 29.06
C LYS A 88 12.24 -5.35 29.44
N PRO A 89 13.07 -6.18 30.11
CA PRO A 89 14.46 -5.84 30.36
C PRO A 89 15.22 -5.59 29.06
N SER A 90 16.18 -4.67 29.07
CA SER A 90 17.01 -4.34 27.91
C SER A 90 17.86 -5.52 27.40
N SER A 91 18.01 -6.59 28.17
CA SER A 91 18.66 -7.83 27.77
C SER A 91 17.79 -8.71 26.86
N VAL A 92 16.49 -8.46 26.79
CA VAL A 92 15.54 -9.21 25.97
C VAL A 92 15.34 -8.50 24.65
N LEU A 93 15.63 -9.20 23.54
CA LEU A 93 15.36 -8.74 22.19
C LEU A 93 14.18 -9.53 21.63
N SER A 94 12.98 -8.94 21.66
CA SER A 94 11.75 -9.58 21.16
C SER A 94 11.13 -8.88 19.96
N ASN A 95 11.39 -7.58 19.78
CA ASN A 95 10.82 -6.76 18.73
C ASN A 95 11.85 -5.73 18.23
N VAL A 96 11.55 -5.03 17.13
CA VAL A 96 12.36 -3.90 16.65
C VAL A 96 12.37 -2.74 17.64
N PHE A 97 11.44 -2.72 18.60
CA PHE A 97 11.33 -1.67 19.61
C PHE A 97 12.54 -1.62 20.54
N GLN A 98 13.18 -2.76 20.82
CA GLN A 98 14.40 -2.77 21.61
C GLN A 98 15.63 -2.34 20.80
N GLY A 99 15.50 -2.18 19.49
CA GLY A 99 16.57 -1.67 18.63
C GLY A 99 16.89 -0.20 18.92
N SER A 100 18.20 0.13 18.92
CA SER A 100 18.69 1.49 19.17
C SER A 100 18.10 2.54 18.20
N LEU A 101 17.82 2.13 16.96
CA LEU A 101 17.18 2.98 15.97
C LEU A 101 15.79 3.43 16.43
N TRP A 102 14.92 2.50 16.84
CA TRP A 102 13.58 2.84 17.33
C TRP A 102 13.65 3.70 18.58
N GLN A 103 14.50 3.34 19.54
CA GLN A 103 14.69 4.13 20.76
C GLN A 103 15.11 5.57 20.45
N SER A 104 16.00 5.78 19.47
CA SER A 104 16.42 7.11 19.03
C SER A 104 15.30 7.88 18.30
N MET A 105 14.42 7.20 17.58
CA MET A 105 13.33 7.83 16.84
C MET A 105 12.18 8.20 17.77
N LYS A 106 11.82 7.32 18.71
CA LYS A 106 10.72 7.51 19.66
C LYS A 106 10.89 8.80 20.47
N THR A 107 12.13 9.15 20.86
CA THR A 107 12.41 10.39 21.61
C THR A 107 12.02 11.66 20.87
N LYS A 108 11.99 11.65 19.53
CA LYS A 108 11.61 12.80 18.70
C LYS A 108 10.12 13.14 18.79
N PHE A 109 9.30 12.21 19.26
CA PHE A 109 7.84 12.35 19.32
C PHE A 109 7.32 12.67 20.73
N GLY A 110 8.20 12.79 21.73
CA GLY A 110 7.84 13.14 23.11
C GLY A 110 6.83 12.16 23.72
N ASN A 111 5.77 12.68 24.33
CA ASN A 111 4.72 11.89 24.98
C ASN A 111 3.58 11.44 24.06
N ARG A 112 3.75 11.56 22.73
CA ARG A 112 2.73 11.09 21.78
C ARG A 112 2.75 9.57 21.69
N THR A 113 1.57 8.97 21.50
CA THR A 113 1.49 7.57 21.08
C THR A 113 1.97 7.47 19.64
N VAL A 114 2.97 6.63 19.41
CA VAL A 114 3.55 6.38 18.08
C VAL A 114 3.42 4.91 17.76
N PHE A 115 2.79 4.61 16.64
CA PHE A 115 2.73 3.25 16.11
C PHE A 115 3.74 3.09 14.95
N PRO A 116 4.77 2.25 15.12
CA PRO A 116 5.74 1.99 14.06
C PRO A 116 5.10 1.24 12.89
N LEU A 117 5.50 1.61 11.68
CA LEU A 117 5.09 0.95 10.44
C LEU A 117 6.27 0.20 9.83
N TYR A 118 6.04 -1.05 9.44
CA TYR A 118 6.89 -1.74 8.48
C TYR A 118 6.41 -1.43 7.08
N MET A 119 7.34 -1.08 6.20
CA MET A 119 7.09 -0.93 4.77
C MET A 119 7.95 -1.95 4.03
N PHE A 120 7.33 -2.68 3.12
CA PHE A 120 8.01 -3.64 2.26
C PHE A 120 7.43 -3.60 0.85
N PHE A 121 8.21 -4.10 -0.09
CA PHE A 121 7.93 -4.00 -1.51
C PHE A 121 8.23 -5.32 -2.20
N ASP A 122 7.35 -5.75 -3.10
CA ASP A 122 7.58 -6.87 -4.01
C ASP A 122 7.20 -6.53 -5.46
N ASP A 123 7.79 -7.27 -6.41
CA ASP A 123 7.39 -7.25 -7.82
C ASP A 123 6.71 -8.60 -8.11
N PHE A 124 5.40 -8.59 -8.38
CA PHE A 124 4.63 -9.79 -8.71
C PHE A 124 4.15 -9.77 -10.16
N GLU A 125 3.90 -10.94 -10.74
CA GLU A 125 3.36 -11.08 -12.09
C GLU A 125 2.03 -11.82 -12.04
N SER A 126 0.95 -11.17 -12.46
CA SER A 126 -0.38 -11.76 -12.53
C SER A 126 -0.62 -12.57 -13.81
N CYS A 127 0.26 -12.44 -14.80
CA CYS A 127 0.19 -13.15 -16.06
C CYS A 127 0.90 -14.52 -15.99
N ASN A 128 0.76 -15.34 -17.04
CA ASN A 128 1.43 -16.64 -17.12
C ASN A 128 2.96 -16.49 -16.97
N PRO A 129 3.55 -16.97 -15.86
CA PRO A 129 4.98 -16.80 -15.58
C PRO A 129 5.88 -17.68 -16.46
N LEU A 130 5.30 -18.62 -17.23
CA LEU A 130 6.03 -19.49 -18.16
C LEU A 130 5.81 -19.12 -19.64
N GLY A 131 4.98 -18.11 -19.91
CA GLY A 131 4.67 -17.68 -21.26
C GLY A 131 5.82 -16.87 -21.91
N SER A 132 5.72 -16.64 -23.22
CA SER A 132 6.66 -15.79 -23.96
C SER A 132 6.71 -14.32 -23.49
N LYS A 133 5.78 -13.93 -22.60
CA LYS A 133 5.70 -12.62 -21.97
C LYS A 133 6.07 -12.62 -20.48
N ALA A 134 6.65 -13.71 -19.98
CA ALA A 134 7.11 -13.80 -18.61
C ALA A 134 8.09 -12.66 -18.27
N GLY A 135 7.86 -12.00 -17.14
CA GLY A 135 8.63 -10.88 -16.65
C GLY A 135 8.35 -9.52 -17.30
N ILE A 136 7.44 -9.45 -18.29
CA ILE A 136 7.12 -8.19 -18.98
C ILE A 136 6.06 -7.39 -18.23
N HIS A 137 5.08 -8.08 -17.64
CA HIS A 137 3.88 -7.45 -17.06
C HIS A 137 3.89 -7.49 -15.53
N LYS A 138 5.06 -7.26 -14.94
CA LYS A 138 5.21 -7.17 -13.49
C LYS A 138 4.58 -5.90 -12.93
N ILE A 139 3.96 -6.06 -11.77
CA ILE A 139 3.39 -5.01 -10.94
C ILE A 139 4.24 -4.92 -9.69
N GLY A 140 4.70 -3.71 -9.38
CA GLY A 140 5.32 -3.39 -8.13
C GLY A 140 4.26 -3.04 -7.10
N ALA A 141 4.26 -3.72 -5.96
CA ALA A 141 3.37 -3.46 -4.85
C ALA A 141 4.14 -3.07 -3.60
N VAL A 142 3.67 -2.02 -2.95
CA VAL A 142 4.16 -1.60 -1.63
C VAL A 142 3.10 -1.93 -0.60
N TYR A 143 3.52 -2.58 0.46
CA TYR A 143 2.68 -2.94 1.58
C TYR A 143 3.19 -2.29 2.86
N VAL A 144 2.26 -2.12 3.79
CA VAL A 144 2.51 -1.58 5.11
C VAL A 144 1.85 -2.46 6.16
N SER A 145 2.54 -2.74 7.26
CA SER A 145 1.95 -3.35 8.44
C SER A 145 2.38 -2.59 9.69
N LEU A 146 1.59 -2.70 10.76
CA LEU A 146 1.93 -2.10 12.05
C LEU A 146 2.87 -3.05 12.79
N ALA A 147 4.06 -2.56 13.15
CA ALA A 147 5.06 -3.35 13.87
C ALA A 147 4.63 -3.71 15.30
N CYS A 148 3.66 -2.98 15.84
CA CYS A 148 3.05 -3.20 17.15
C CYS A 148 1.86 -4.17 17.13
N ILE A 149 1.67 -4.91 16.05
CA ILE A 149 0.75 -6.04 16.02
C ILE A 149 1.39 -7.20 16.80
N PRO A 150 0.68 -7.80 17.77
CA PRO A 150 1.18 -8.96 18.49
C PRO A 150 1.60 -10.12 17.55
N PRO A 151 2.62 -10.91 17.91
CA PRO A 151 3.16 -11.96 17.04
C PRO A 151 2.10 -12.95 16.55
N GLU A 152 1.12 -13.29 17.37
CA GLU A 152 -0.01 -14.17 17.05
C GLU A 152 -0.90 -13.67 15.90
N TYR A 153 -0.87 -12.37 15.61
CA TYR A 153 -1.62 -11.74 14.53
C TYR A 153 -0.72 -11.24 13.37
N SER A 154 0.60 -11.26 13.56
CA SER A 154 1.56 -10.65 12.61
C SER A 154 1.58 -11.30 11.22
N SER A 155 1.26 -12.60 11.14
CA SER A 155 1.22 -13.37 9.89
C SER A 155 -0.16 -13.39 9.22
N ILE A 156 -1.15 -12.70 9.78
CA ILE A 156 -2.51 -12.61 9.22
C ILE A 156 -2.51 -11.59 8.09
N LEU A 157 -3.01 -11.99 6.91
CA LEU A 157 -2.95 -11.16 5.70
C LEU A 157 -3.75 -9.86 5.85
N GLU A 158 -4.84 -9.89 6.62
CA GLU A 158 -5.69 -8.75 6.93
C GLU A 158 -4.94 -7.63 7.68
N ASN A 159 -3.78 -7.93 8.26
CA ASN A 159 -2.89 -6.98 8.93
C ASN A 159 -1.77 -6.44 8.02
N VAL A 160 -1.80 -6.80 6.72
CA VAL A 160 -0.90 -6.30 5.68
C VAL A 160 -1.69 -5.41 4.72
N PHE A 161 -1.44 -4.12 4.79
CA PHE A 161 -2.17 -3.11 4.03
C PHE A 161 -1.46 -2.77 2.73
N LEU A 162 -2.17 -2.84 1.61
CA LEU A 162 -1.67 -2.34 0.34
C LEU A 162 -1.58 -0.81 0.37
N ALA A 163 -0.41 -0.26 0.07
CA ALA A 163 -0.14 1.18 0.11
C ALA A 163 0.00 1.78 -1.29
N GLN A 164 0.63 1.07 -2.24
CA GLN A 164 0.85 1.57 -3.59
C GLN A 164 0.98 0.43 -4.61
N LEU A 165 0.45 0.64 -5.82
CA LEU A 165 0.69 -0.20 -7.00
C LEU A 165 1.24 0.64 -8.15
N PHE A 166 2.14 0.06 -8.94
CA PHE A 166 2.68 0.66 -10.16
C PHE A 166 3.23 -0.41 -11.10
N TYR A 167 3.41 -0.11 -12.38
CA TYR A 167 4.10 -1.03 -13.30
C TYR A 167 5.60 -1.09 -12.96
N SER A 168 6.14 -2.29 -12.73
CA SER A 168 7.53 -2.44 -12.27
C SER A 168 8.55 -1.82 -13.23
N LYS A 169 8.26 -1.88 -14.54
CA LYS A 169 9.11 -1.27 -15.59
C LYS A 169 9.14 0.26 -15.50
N ASP A 170 8.07 0.88 -15.02
CA ASP A 170 8.02 2.33 -14.89
C ASP A 170 8.98 2.81 -13.80
N ARG A 171 9.23 2.00 -12.76
CA ARG A 171 10.24 2.28 -11.74
C ARG A 171 11.65 2.37 -12.28
N THR A 172 12.01 1.52 -13.24
CA THR A 172 13.32 1.64 -13.92
C THR A 172 13.35 2.79 -14.94
N THR A 173 12.18 3.25 -15.40
CA THR A 173 12.06 4.32 -16.41
C THR A 173 12.13 5.71 -15.79
N VAL A 174 11.36 5.97 -14.72
CA VAL A 174 11.28 7.29 -14.07
C VAL A 174 12.05 7.38 -12.74
N GLY A 175 12.48 6.24 -12.20
CA GLY A 175 13.24 6.15 -10.96
C GLY A 175 12.39 6.12 -9.69
N ASN A 176 12.96 5.57 -8.61
CA ASN A 176 12.31 5.41 -7.31
C ASN A 176 11.78 6.74 -6.75
N GLY A 177 12.52 7.84 -6.89
CA GLY A 177 12.14 9.13 -6.34
C GLY A 177 10.79 9.64 -6.85
N LYS A 178 10.48 9.39 -8.12
CA LYS A 178 9.19 9.76 -8.71
C LYS A 178 8.09 8.76 -8.34
N ILE A 179 8.36 7.46 -8.45
CA ILE A 179 7.41 6.39 -8.12
C ILE A 179 6.90 6.49 -6.69
N PHE A 180 7.80 6.70 -5.72
CA PHE A 180 7.45 6.71 -4.30
C PHE A 180 7.17 8.12 -3.76
N SER A 181 7.18 9.15 -4.59
CA SER A 181 7.00 10.55 -4.15
C SER A 181 5.72 10.75 -3.34
N LYS A 182 4.59 10.24 -3.84
CA LYS A 182 3.28 10.39 -3.20
C LYS A 182 3.13 9.55 -1.93
N LEU A 183 3.76 8.39 -1.89
CA LEU A 183 3.81 7.59 -0.67
C LEU A 183 4.71 8.24 0.40
N LEU A 184 5.84 8.85 0.01
CA LEU A 184 6.70 9.58 0.94
C LEU A 184 6.02 10.85 1.50
N GLU A 185 5.23 11.55 0.69
CA GLU A 185 4.39 12.66 1.16
C GLU A 185 3.38 12.18 2.21
N GLU A 186 2.81 10.98 2.03
CA GLU A 186 1.90 10.37 3.00
C GLU A 186 2.60 10.01 4.31
N PHE A 187 3.77 9.36 4.25
CA PHE A 187 4.54 9.03 5.47
C PHE A 187 5.08 10.25 6.21
N LYS A 188 5.36 11.36 5.53
CA LYS A 188 5.78 12.60 6.21
C LYS A 188 4.64 13.29 6.96
N TYR A 189 3.41 13.02 6.57
CA TYR A 189 2.23 13.58 7.23
C TYR A 189 1.84 12.77 8.47
N LEU A 190 1.90 11.43 8.37
CA LEU A 190 1.67 10.51 9.49
C LEU A 190 2.68 10.76 10.62
#